data_AF-A0A7X5QCA5-F1
#
_entry.id   AF-A0A7X5QCA5-F1
#
_cell.length_a   1.000
_cell.length_b   1.000
_cell.length_c   1.000
_cell.angle_alpha   90.00
_cell.angle_beta   90.00
_cell.angle_gamma   90.00
#
_symmetry.space_group_name_H-M   'P 1'
#
loop_
_entity.id
_entity.type
_entity.pdbx_description
1 polymer ?
#
loop_
_entity_poly.entity_id
_entity_poly.type
_entity_poly.pdbx_seq_one_letter_code
_entity_poly.pdbx_strand_id
1 'polypeptide(L)'
;MEHEYSEKEKQKRRPLQSKNTTYHESNPLELGKTSNPVTLADSHSKWFTYENDMEVELTTEKVKEIFSNKQPKIIIAGDGHNKPPFQYTKNIPDVNSNFDAGTLQLYIEATDEQINKNKSEYIPKEFMVKPGLLMNKNRRAEIIGWEDSALSNAMKEMFDLSMTSISEPMKLTEKDISSFYEFYMTAIQSFLPNFKKLGNELNEIMAKAGIEGKLEKVAPEMIRFTSGTWRDEYINPTLAEKIAKHATENENNTFVVSIGDAHLNINPMQEYLNKMREKFKFKHQIIFTRDKTPTFPDYMKGGKKNR
;
A
#
# COMPACT_ATOMS: atom_id res chain seq x y z
N MET A 1 29.87 -23.06 -13.76
CA MET A 1 30.75 -22.07 -14.40
C MET A 1 30.40 -20.75 -13.75
N GLU A 2 31.27 -20.30 -12.85
CA GLU A 2 31.08 -19.16 -11.98
C GLU A 2 31.08 -17.86 -12.78
N HIS A 3 30.20 -16.92 -12.45
CA HIS A 3 30.32 -15.54 -12.91
C HIS A 3 30.06 -14.56 -11.77
N GLU A 4 31.17 -13.96 -11.33
CA GLU A 4 31.29 -12.73 -10.53
C GLU A 4 30.56 -11.57 -11.21
N TYR A 5 29.83 -10.78 -10.42
CA TYR A 5 29.42 -9.43 -10.81
C TYR A 5 30.34 -8.41 -10.12
N SER A 6 31.12 -7.70 -10.94
CA SER A 6 31.98 -6.59 -10.53
C SER A 6 31.18 -5.29 -10.44
N GLU A 7 31.26 -4.64 -9.28
CA GLU A 7 30.85 -3.24 -9.09
C GLU A 7 31.71 -2.30 -9.95
N LYS A 8 31.06 -1.39 -10.70
CA LYS A 8 31.41 0.04 -10.85
C LYS A 8 30.60 0.66 -12.00
N GLU A 9 29.76 1.63 -11.68
CA GLU A 9 29.83 2.99 -12.26
C GLU A 9 28.75 3.89 -11.66
N LYS A 10 29.15 4.66 -10.63
CA LYS A 10 28.48 5.90 -10.22
C LYS A 10 29.08 7.02 -11.07
N GLN A 11 28.30 7.61 -11.97
CA GLN A 11 28.59 8.95 -12.50
C GLN A 11 27.45 9.93 -12.25
N LYS A 12 27.81 10.93 -11.43
CA LYS A 12 27.09 12.14 -11.06
C LYS A 12 26.57 12.89 -12.30
N ARG A 13 25.27 13.21 -12.33
CA ARG A 13 24.77 14.37 -13.08
C ARG A 13 24.46 15.51 -12.10
N ARG A 14 25.21 16.60 -12.24
CA ARG A 14 24.89 17.92 -11.66
C ARG A 14 23.91 18.64 -12.59
N PRO A 15 22.95 19.44 -12.09
CA PRO A 15 22.23 20.39 -12.92
C PRO A 15 23.06 21.66 -13.17
N LEU A 16 23.08 22.13 -14.41
CA LEU A 16 23.62 23.43 -14.81
C LEU A 16 22.72 24.56 -14.29
N GLN A 17 23.34 25.55 -13.64
CA GLN A 17 22.80 26.91 -13.55
C GLN A 17 23.44 27.77 -14.65
N SER A 18 22.64 28.58 -15.34
CA SER A 18 23.09 29.86 -15.89
C SER A 18 21.96 30.90 -15.91
N LYS A 19 22.17 31.94 -15.11
CA LYS A 19 21.65 33.34 -15.14
C LYS A 19 21.87 33.97 -16.54
N ASN A 20 21.27 35.06 -17.04
CA ASN A 20 20.46 36.18 -16.53
C ASN A 20 19.92 36.96 -17.77
N THR A 21 18.84 37.73 -17.63
CA THR A 21 18.66 39.15 -18.09
C THR A 21 17.24 39.64 -17.71
N THR A 22 17.01 40.42 -16.63
CA THR A 22 16.92 41.92 -16.53
C THR A 22 15.99 42.60 -17.55
N TYR A 23 15.06 43.53 -17.30
CA TYR A 23 14.63 44.39 -16.18
C TYR A 23 13.22 44.95 -16.56
N HIS A 24 12.29 45.18 -15.60
CA HIS A 24 11.73 46.51 -15.32
C HIS A 24 10.70 46.51 -14.17
N GLU A 25 10.87 47.51 -13.31
CA GLU A 25 10.13 47.84 -12.09
C GLU A 25 8.70 48.35 -12.33
N SER A 26 7.80 48.08 -11.38
CA SER A 26 6.97 49.12 -10.75
C SER A 26 6.44 48.63 -9.39
N ASN A 27 6.43 49.54 -8.41
CA ASN A 27 6.37 49.30 -6.96
C ASN A 27 4.92 49.53 -6.42
N PRO A 28 4.65 49.51 -5.09
CA PRO A 28 3.71 48.60 -4.44
C PRO A 28 2.41 49.26 -3.94
N LEU A 29 1.41 48.46 -3.59
CA LEU A 29 0.27 48.88 -2.78
C LEU A 29 0.19 48.00 -1.52
N GLU A 30 0.68 48.55 -0.41
CA GLU A 30 0.34 48.09 0.93
C GLU A 30 -1.13 48.43 1.23
N LEU A 31 -1.90 47.42 1.60
CA LEU A 31 -3.03 47.60 2.51
C LEU A 31 -2.92 46.52 3.58
N GLY A 32 -2.50 46.95 4.77
CA GLY A 32 -2.43 46.07 5.94
C GLY A 32 -3.80 45.60 6.40
N LYS A 33 -3.81 44.44 7.07
CA LYS A 33 -4.45 44.26 8.38
C LYS A 33 -4.21 42.85 8.92
N THR A 34 -3.82 42.85 10.20
CA THR A 34 -3.93 41.78 11.20
C THR A 34 -3.19 40.47 10.89
N SER A 35 -1.89 40.47 11.19
CA SER A 35 -1.17 39.24 11.53
C SER A 35 -1.73 38.68 12.84
N ASN A 36 -2.69 37.76 12.74
CA ASN A 36 -2.75 36.69 13.74
C ASN A 36 -1.37 36.03 13.75
N PRO A 37 -0.83 35.63 14.91
CA PRO A 37 0.37 34.82 14.90
C PRO A 37 0.00 33.54 14.15
N VAL A 38 0.46 33.44 12.89
CA VAL A 38 0.56 32.18 12.20
C VAL A 38 1.53 31.41 13.06
N THR A 39 0.98 30.55 13.92
CA THR A 39 1.72 29.46 14.52
C THR A 39 2.41 28.79 13.35
N LEU A 40 3.74 28.93 13.27
CA LEU A 40 4.56 28.19 12.32
C LEU A 40 4.13 26.73 12.47
N ALA A 41 3.46 26.21 11.44
CA ALA A 41 3.01 24.84 11.41
C ALA A 41 4.24 23.97 11.69
N ASP A 42 4.20 23.25 12.80
CA ASP A 42 5.23 22.27 13.12
C ASP A 42 5.12 21.18 12.05
N SER A 43 5.96 21.26 11.02
CA SER A 43 5.85 20.53 9.74
C SER A 43 6.29 19.07 9.84
N HIS A 44 5.92 18.37 10.91
CA HIS A 44 6.65 17.16 11.34
C HIS A 44 5.79 15.92 11.56
N SER A 45 4.51 15.95 11.19
CA SER A 45 3.67 14.75 11.18
C SER A 45 3.29 14.36 9.76
N LYS A 46 3.88 13.27 9.26
CA LYS A 46 3.51 12.66 7.97
C LYS A 46 2.33 11.68 8.12
N TRP A 47 1.43 11.96 9.04
CA TRP A 47 0.25 11.14 9.32
C TRP A 47 -1.00 11.90 8.93
N PHE A 48 -1.97 11.15 8.43
CA PHE A 48 -3.21 11.66 7.89
C PHE A 48 -4.38 10.89 8.47
N THR A 49 -5.55 11.52 8.51
CA THR A 49 -6.84 10.92 8.84
C THR A 49 -7.87 11.35 7.80
N TYR A 50 -9.08 10.81 7.89
CA TYR A 50 -10.25 11.39 7.22
C TYR A 50 -11.13 12.13 8.23
N GLU A 51 -11.52 13.35 7.88
CA GLU A 51 -12.56 14.13 8.55
C GLU A 51 -13.51 14.69 7.50
N ASN A 52 -14.82 14.46 7.66
CA ASN A 52 -15.85 14.90 6.72
C ASN A 52 -15.53 14.55 5.25
N ASP A 53 -15.14 13.29 5.02
CA ASP A 53 -14.74 12.77 3.70
C ASP A 53 -13.53 13.45 3.04
N MET A 54 -12.77 14.23 3.80
CA MET A 54 -11.53 14.85 3.33
C MET A 54 -10.33 14.30 4.09
N GLU A 55 -9.23 14.13 3.35
CA GLU A 55 -7.93 13.87 3.94
C GLU A 55 -7.45 15.09 4.73
N VAL A 56 -7.04 14.86 5.97
CA VAL A 56 -6.51 15.89 6.88
C VAL A 56 -5.16 15.45 7.39
N GLU A 57 -4.14 16.29 7.18
CA GLU A 57 -2.83 16.13 7.80
C GLU A 57 -2.96 16.38 9.31
N LEU A 58 -2.48 15.42 10.11
CA LEU A 58 -2.53 15.49 11.56
C LEU A 58 -1.35 16.28 12.08
N THR A 59 -1.54 17.09 13.14
CA THR A 59 -0.41 17.65 13.89
C THR A 59 0.26 16.58 14.74
N THR A 60 1.49 16.84 15.17
CA THR A 60 2.23 16.00 16.13
C THR A 60 1.41 15.67 17.38
N GLU A 61 0.75 16.65 17.98
CA GLU A 61 -0.06 16.50 19.18
C GLU A 61 -1.26 15.60 18.91
N LYS A 62 -1.90 15.76 17.73
CA LYS A 62 -3.08 14.98 17.36
C LYS A 62 -2.72 13.53 17.09
N VAL A 63 -1.57 13.27 16.45
CA VAL A 63 -1.02 11.92 16.29
C VAL A 63 -0.83 11.26 17.66
N LYS A 64 -0.22 11.96 18.63
CA LYS A 64 -0.01 11.45 19.99
C LYS A 64 -1.33 11.13 20.69
N GLU A 65 -2.29 12.05 20.62
CA GLU A 65 -3.62 11.90 21.19
C GLU A 65 -4.31 10.65 20.62
N ILE A 66 -4.36 10.53 19.30
CA ILE A 66 -5.02 9.43 18.61
C ILE A 66 -4.36 8.10 19.00
N PHE A 67 -3.05 7.97 18.88
CA PHE A 67 -2.33 6.72 19.20
C PHE A 67 -2.22 6.41 20.70
N SER A 68 -2.83 7.21 21.57
CA SER A 68 -2.88 6.98 23.02
C SER A 68 -4.30 6.82 23.57
N ASN A 69 -5.33 7.05 22.75
CA ASN A 69 -6.73 7.11 23.20
C ASN A 69 -7.39 5.73 23.39
N LYS A 70 -6.67 4.63 23.14
CA LYS A 70 -7.13 3.23 23.24
C LYS A 70 -8.34 2.88 22.35
N GLN A 71 -8.77 3.78 21.46
CA GLN A 71 -9.82 3.47 20.51
C GLN A 71 -9.29 2.51 19.44
N PRO A 72 -10.12 1.58 18.93
CA PRO A 72 -9.79 0.71 17.81
C PRO A 72 -9.41 1.52 16.56
N LYS A 73 -8.37 1.08 15.84
CA LYS A 73 -7.82 1.80 14.68
C LYS A 73 -7.68 0.93 13.45
N ILE A 74 -7.77 1.55 12.28
CA ILE A 74 -7.25 1.02 11.03
C ILE A 74 -6.05 1.89 10.65
N ILE A 75 -4.86 1.32 10.81
CA ILE A 75 -3.57 1.96 10.58
C ILE A 75 -3.06 1.49 9.22
N ILE A 76 -3.06 2.38 8.23
CA ILE A 76 -2.58 2.07 6.88
C ILE A 76 -1.15 2.60 6.77
N ALA A 77 -0.20 1.68 6.78
CA ALA A 77 1.22 2.00 6.81
C ALA A 77 2.02 0.81 6.29
N GLY A 78 3.03 1.09 5.46
CA GLY A 78 3.90 0.05 4.92
C GLY A 78 4.23 0.32 3.46
N ASP A 79 5.13 -0.50 2.94
CA ASP A 79 5.56 -0.47 1.54
C ASP A 79 4.91 -1.63 0.76
N GLY A 80 4.06 -2.47 1.39
CA GLY A 80 3.40 -3.67 0.83
C GLY A 80 4.33 -4.81 0.41
N HIS A 81 5.45 -4.45 -0.22
CA HIS A 81 6.46 -5.27 -0.83
C HIS A 81 7.66 -5.56 0.09
N ASN A 82 7.77 -4.89 1.25
CA ASN A 82 8.84 -5.13 2.21
C ASN A 82 8.62 -6.42 3.01
N LYS A 83 9.72 -7.09 3.36
CA LYS A 83 9.72 -8.34 4.12
C LYS A 83 10.65 -8.23 5.34
N PRO A 84 10.12 -8.10 6.57
CA PRO A 84 8.70 -8.20 6.94
C PRO A 84 7.91 -6.89 6.69
N PRO A 85 6.64 -6.96 6.26
CA PRO A 85 5.81 -5.81 5.86
C PRO A 85 5.48 -4.82 7.00
N PHE A 86 5.64 -5.23 8.25
CA PHE A 86 5.32 -4.44 9.45
C PHE A 86 6.54 -3.91 10.20
N GLN A 87 7.72 -3.94 9.59
CA GLN A 87 8.95 -3.47 10.24
C GLN A 87 8.85 -2.04 10.77
N TYR A 88 8.08 -1.19 10.09
CA TYR A 88 7.98 0.23 10.41
C TYR A 88 6.84 0.57 11.39
N THR A 89 5.86 -0.31 11.54
CA THR A 89 4.72 -0.10 12.45
C THR A 89 5.00 -0.61 13.86
N LYS A 90 6.08 -1.37 14.07
CA LYS A 90 6.46 -1.96 15.37
C LYS A 90 6.72 -0.95 16.48
N ASN A 91 7.01 0.31 16.16
CA ASN A 91 7.27 1.36 17.15
C ASN A 91 6.02 2.17 17.52
N ILE A 92 4.87 1.87 16.91
CA ILE A 92 3.61 2.55 17.21
C ILE A 92 3.08 1.97 18.53
N PRO A 93 2.83 2.79 19.57
CA PRO A 93 2.39 2.31 20.89
C PRO A 93 1.14 1.44 20.84
N ASP A 94 0.12 1.86 20.09
CA ASP A 94 -1.13 1.10 19.95
C ASP A 94 -0.94 -0.26 19.27
N VAL A 95 0.00 -0.36 18.32
CA VAL A 95 0.31 -1.65 17.67
C VAL A 95 0.84 -2.63 18.70
N ASN A 96 1.77 -2.21 19.55
CA ASN A 96 2.28 -3.06 20.63
C ASN A 96 1.23 -3.37 21.69
N SER A 97 0.43 -2.38 22.10
CA SER A 97 -0.63 -2.60 23.10
C SER A 97 -1.69 -3.59 22.62
N ASN A 98 -2.14 -3.49 21.36
CA ASN A 98 -3.10 -4.43 20.78
C ASN A 98 -2.46 -5.79 20.51
N PHE A 99 -1.17 -5.82 20.19
CA PHE A 99 -0.44 -7.08 20.08
C PHE A 99 -0.41 -7.82 21.41
N ASP A 100 -0.07 -7.13 22.50
CA ASP A 100 -0.05 -7.69 23.84
C ASP A 100 -1.43 -8.14 24.31
N ALA A 101 -2.49 -7.42 23.91
CA ALA A 101 -3.87 -7.79 24.19
C ALA A 101 -4.41 -8.93 23.32
N GLY A 102 -3.74 -9.28 22.22
CA GLY A 102 -4.19 -10.30 21.27
C GLY A 102 -5.33 -9.83 20.36
N THR A 103 -5.47 -8.52 20.18
CA THR A 103 -6.51 -7.84 19.39
C THR A 103 -5.95 -7.20 18.11
N LEU A 104 -4.70 -7.50 17.76
CA LEU A 104 -4.05 -6.99 16.55
C LEU A 104 -4.32 -7.89 15.34
N GLN A 105 -4.81 -7.30 14.25
CA GLN A 105 -4.92 -7.92 12.93
C GLN A 105 -3.97 -7.25 11.93
N LEU A 106 -3.24 -8.06 11.18
CA LEU A 106 -2.16 -7.67 10.30
C LEU A 106 -2.50 -8.03 8.85
N TYR A 107 -2.75 -7.04 8.00
CA TYR A 107 -3.12 -7.23 6.59
C TYR A 107 -1.90 -7.06 5.69
N ILE A 108 -1.64 -8.03 4.81
CA ILE A 108 -0.49 -8.03 3.91
C ILE A 108 -0.86 -8.37 2.47
N GLU A 109 -0.05 -7.87 1.53
CA GLU A 109 -0.06 -8.26 0.12
C GLU A 109 0.46 -9.69 -0.02
N ALA A 110 -0.45 -10.64 0.21
CA ALA A 110 -0.22 -12.06 0.02
C ALA A 110 -1.56 -12.78 -0.06
N THR A 111 -1.52 -14.00 -0.60
CA THR A 111 -2.61 -14.96 -0.48
C THR A 111 -2.53 -15.71 0.84
N ASP A 112 -3.64 -16.29 1.28
CA ASP A 112 -3.68 -17.10 2.51
C ASP A 112 -2.76 -18.34 2.40
N GLU A 113 -2.60 -18.93 1.21
CA GLU A 113 -1.66 -20.04 0.99
C GLU A 113 -0.21 -19.62 1.20
N GLN A 114 0.18 -18.44 0.71
CA GLN A 114 1.52 -17.90 0.89
C GLN A 114 1.83 -17.65 2.38
N ILE A 115 0.86 -17.08 3.10
CA ILE A 115 0.97 -16.86 4.55
C ILE A 115 1.16 -18.18 5.29
N ASN A 116 0.35 -19.19 4.97
CA ASN A 116 0.42 -20.49 5.63
C ASN A 116 1.75 -21.19 5.42
N LYS A 117 2.38 -21.00 4.25
CA LYS A 117 3.69 -21.57 3.94
C LYS A 117 4.85 -20.84 4.62
N ASN A 118 4.77 -19.51 4.72
CA ASN A 118 5.90 -18.63 5.04
C ASN A 118 5.62 -17.63 6.19
N LYS A 119 4.75 -18.00 7.15
CA LYS A 119 4.26 -17.10 8.21
C LYS A 119 5.35 -16.31 8.95
N SER A 120 6.48 -16.96 9.26
CA SER A 120 7.60 -16.35 9.98
C SER A 120 8.29 -15.23 9.21
N GLU A 121 8.13 -15.16 7.90
CA GLU A 121 8.77 -14.17 7.06
C GLU A 121 7.99 -12.84 7.01
N TYR A 122 6.70 -12.87 7.35
CA TYR A 122 5.82 -11.71 7.32
C TYR A 122 5.73 -10.98 8.67
N ILE A 123 6.15 -11.63 9.75
CA ILE A 123 6.11 -11.06 11.09
C ILE A 123 7.53 -10.66 11.52
N PRO A 124 7.78 -9.39 11.87
CA PRO A 124 9.04 -9.00 12.51
C PRO A 124 9.33 -9.86 13.76
N LYS A 125 10.59 -10.26 13.95
CA LYS A 125 11.00 -11.17 15.04
C LYS A 125 10.58 -10.67 16.42
N GLU A 126 10.48 -9.35 16.59
CA GLU A 126 10.06 -8.66 17.81
C GLU A 126 8.59 -8.92 18.17
N PHE A 127 7.73 -9.21 17.18
CA PHE A 127 6.39 -9.71 17.41
C PHE A 127 6.42 -11.23 17.70
N MET A 128 7.36 -11.98 17.12
CA MET A 128 7.46 -13.44 17.30
C MET A 128 8.10 -13.91 18.62
N VAL A 129 8.46 -13.01 19.53
CA VAL A 129 9.17 -13.40 20.77
C VAL A 129 8.28 -14.34 21.59
N LYS A 130 8.81 -15.55 21.87
CA LYS A 130 8.11 -16.57 22.66
C LYS A 130 7.71 -15.98 24.02
N PRO A 131 6.49 -16.27 24.52
CA PRO A 131 6.09 -15.83 25.85
C PRO A 131 7.09 -16.38 26.88
N GLY A 132 7.90 -15.52 27.47
CA GLY A 132 8.67 -15.87 28.67
C GLY A 132 7.74 -16.03 29.87
N LEU A 133 8.27 -16.51 31.00
CA LEU A 133 7.49 -16.68 32.25
C LEU A 133 6.76 -15.39 32.71
N LEU A 134 7.23 -14.22 32.27
CA LEU A 134 6.71 -12.89 32.59
C LEU A 134 5.98 -12.21 31.42
N MET A 135 5.81 -12.87 30.27
CA MET A 135 5.14 -12.26 29.12
C MET A 135 3.64 -12.56 29.12
N ASN A 136 2.85 -11.62 28.61
CA ASN A 136 1.41 -11.76 28.48
C ASN A 136 1.06 -12.93 27.55
N LYS A 137 0.32 -13.92 28.07
CA LYS A 137 -0.12 -15.11 27.30
C LYS A 137 -1.06 -14.75 26.14
N ASN A 138 -1.64 -13.55 26.15
CA ASN A 138 -2.50 -13.05 25.09
C ASN A 138 -1.74 -12.45 23.91
N ARG A 139 -0.40 -12.30 24.00
CA ARG A 139 0.41 -11.67 22.97
C ARG A 139 0.36 -12.45 21.65
N ARG A 140 -0.43 -11.96 20.68
CA ARG A 140 -0.61 -12.58 19.35
C ARG A 140 -1.15 -11.57 18.33
N ALA A 141 -0.92 -11.88 17.06
CA ALA A 141 -1.53 -11.20 15.94
C ALA A 141 -2.09 -12.24 14.96
N GLU A 142 -3.23 -11.91 14.38
CA GLU A 142 -3.76 -12.61 13.21
C GLU A 142 -3.16 -11.99 11.96
N ILE A 143 -2.70 -12.81 11.02
CA ILE A 143 -2.24 -12.33 9.70
C ILE A 143 -3.33 -12.67 8.69
N ILE A 144 -3.69 -11.69 7.87
CA ILE A 144 -4.74 -11.80 6.87
C ILE A 144 -4.14 -11.43 5.52
N GLY A 145 -4.18 -12.35 4.57
CA GLY A 145 -3.85 -12.07 3.18
C GLY A 145 -5.00 -11.32 2.53
N TRP A 146 -4.72 -10.32 1.70
CA TRP A 146 -5.77 -9.60 1.00
C TRP A 146 -5.87 -9.88 -0.50
N GLU A 147 -4.95 -10.66 -1.05
CA GLU A 147 -5.01 -11.05 -2.45
C GLU A 147 -5.97 -12.23 -2.68
N ASP A 148 -6.72 -12.17 -3.79
CA ASP A 148 -7.44 -13.33 -4.30
C ASP A 148 -6.47 -14.24 -5.05
N SER A 149 -6.32 -15.48 -4.60
CA SER A 149 -5.28 -16.38 -5.10
C SER A 149 -5.40 -16.67 -6.59
N ALA A 150 -6.62 -16.85 -7.09
CA ALA A 150 -6.85 -17.16 -8.50
C ALA A 150 -6.56 -15.94 -9.39
N LEU A 151 -7.07 -14.78 -9.00
CA LEU A 151 -6.90 -13.54 -9.75
C LEU A 151 -5.45 -13.04 -9.70
N SER A 152 -4.81 -13.01 -8.53
CA SER A 152 -3.41 -12.58 -8.43
C SER A 152 -2.49 -13.49 -9.24
N ASN A 153 -2.73 -14.80 -9.24
CA ASN A 153 -2.01 -15.72 -10.12
C ASN A 153 -2.27 -15.41 -11.60
N ALA A 154 -3.53 -15.25 -12.00
CA ALA A 154 -3.87 -14.91 -13.39
C ALA A 154 -3.20 -13.62 -13.87
N MET A 155 -3.18 -12.57 -13.04
CA MET A 155 -2.53 -11.28 -13.38
C MET A 155 -1.03 -11.42 -13.55
N LYS A 156 -0.37 -12.16 -12.64
CA LYS A 156 1.07 -12.41 -12.71
C LYS A 156 1.42 -13.21 -13.97
N GLU A 157 0.72 -14.30 -14.23
CA GLU A 157 1.02 -15.16 -15.38
C GLU A 157 0.73 -14.45 -16.72
N MET A 158 -0.35 -13.65 -16.79
CA MET A 158 -0.58 -12.79 -17.97
C MET A 158 0.53 -11.76 -18.16
N PHE A 159 1.05 -11.15 -17.09
CA PHE A 159 2.19 -10.24 -17.17
C PHE A 159 3.44 -10.95 -17.70
N ASP A 160 3.80 -12.11 -17.12
CA ASP A 160 5.02 -12.85 -17.48
C ASP A 160 4.98 -13.36 -18.92
N LEU A 161 3.82 -13.87 -19.36
CA LEU A 161 3.61 -14.31 -20.73
C LEU A 161 3.62 -13.14 -21.72
N SER A 162 3.04 -11.99 -21.34
CA SER A 162 3.11 -10.77 -22.15
C SER A 162 4.56 -10.30 -22.30
N MET A 163 5.33 -10.30 -21.21
CA MET A 163 6.76 -9.96 -21.25
C MET A 163 7.52 -10.90 -22.19
N THR A 164 7.31 -12.21 -22.05
CA THR A 164 7.96 -13.23 -22.89
C THR A 164 7.57 -13.06 -24.37
N SER A 165 6.32 -12.71 -24.68
CA SER A 165 5.88 -12.47 -26.06
C SER A 165 6.63 -11.32 -26.75
N ILE A 166 7.11 -10.34 -25.98
CA ILE A 166 7.87 -9.20 -26.50
C ILE A 166 9.36 -9.52 -26.53
N SER A 167 9.92 -10.05 -25.44
CA SER A 167 11.36 -10.23 -25.29
C SER A 167 11.88 -11.48 -26.00
N GLU A 168 11.12 -12.56 -25.98
CA GLU A 168 11.55 -13.89 -26.40
C GLU A 168 10.41 -14.67 -27.10
N PRO A 169 9.79 -14.12 -28.16
CA PRO A 169 8.57 -14.67 -28.76
C PRO A 169 8.70 -16.13 -29.21
N MET A 170 9.89 -16.56 -29.64
CA MET A 170 10.15 -17.96 -30.05
C MET A 170 10.08 -18.98 -28.90
N LYS A 171 10.05 -18.52 -27.64
CA LYS A 171 9.91 -19.40 -26.47
C LYS A 171 8.46 -19.69 -26.10
N LEU A 172 7.49 -18.95 -26.65
CA LEU A 172 6.08 -19.20 -26.37
C LEU A 172 5.61 -20.45 -27.12
N THR A 173 4.98 -21.34 -26.36
CA THR A 173 4.33 -22.55 -26.88
C THR A 173 2.83 -22.32 -27.07
N GLU A 174 2.17 -23.20 -27.83
CA GLU A 174 0.70 -23.19 -27.94
C GLU A 174 0.02 -23.33 -26.57
N LYS A 175 0.63 -24.10 -25.66
CA LYS A 175 0.13 -24.25 -24.28
C LYS A 175 0.18 -22.92 -23.52
N ASP A 176 1.23 -22.12 -23.71
CA ASP A 176 1.37 -20.81 -23.07
C ASP A 176 0.29 -19.85 -23.57
N ILE A 177 0.02 -19.86 -24.88
CA ILE A 177 -1.06 -19.08 -25.48
C ILE A 177 -2.42 -19.53 -24.92
N SER A 178 -2.69 -20.83 -24.84
CA SER A 178 -3.92 -21.36 -24.25
C SER A 178 -4.08 -20.93 -22.78
N SER A 179 -3.01 -21.06 -21.99
CA SER A 179 -2.99 -20.66 -20.58
C SER A 179 -3.28 -19.18 -20.41
N PHE A 180 -2.72 -18.33 -21.28
CA PHE A 180 -2.99 -16.90 -21.30
C PHE A 180 -4.49 -16.59 -21.42
N TYR A 181 -5.21 -17.28 -22.30
CA TYR A 181 -6.65 -17.13 -22.44
C TYR A 181 -7.43 -17.62 -21.20
N GLU A 182 -6.99 -18.70 -20.56
CA GLU A 182 -7.59 -19.17 -19.30
C GLU A 182 -7.42 -18.16 -18.16
N PHE A 183 -6.23 -17.55 -18.04
CA PHE A 183 -5.98 -16.48 -17.07
C PHE A 183 -6.80 -15.23 -17.36
N TYR A 184 -6.93 -14.84 -18.63
CA TYR A 184 -7.83 -13.77 -19.03
C TYR A 184 -9.29 -14.05 -18.64
N MET A 185 -9.77 -15.27 -18.87
CA MET A 185 -11.15 -15.63 -18.48
C MET A 185 -11.34 -15.58 -16.97
N THR A 186 -10.34 -16.00 -16.19
CA THR A 186 -10.34 -15.86 -14.73
C THR A 186 -10.48 -14.40 -14.33
N ALA A 187 -9.68 -13.51 -14.94
CA ALA A 187 -9.74 -12.07 -14.67
C ALA A 187 -11.11 -11.46 -15.01
N ILE A 188 -11.67 -11.79 -16.17
CA ILE A 188 -12.99 -11.31 -16.61
C ILE A 188 -14.11 -11.76 -15.68
N GLN A 189 -14.06 -13.00 -15.19
CA GLN A 189 -15.03 -13.51 -14.22
C GLN A 189 -14.97 -12.76 -12.89
N SER A 190 -13.77 -12.33 -12.46
CA SER A 190 -13.61 -11.48 -11.27
C SER A 190 -14.10 -10.05 -11.49
N PHE A 191 -13.90 -9.48 -12.68
CA PHE A 191 -14.18 -8.07 -12.94
C PHE A 191 -15.63 -7.77 -13.34
N LEU A 192 -16.23 -8.51 -14.27
CA LEU A 192 -17.53 -8.13 -14.84
C LEU A 192 -18.69 -7.99 -13.84
N PRO A 193 -18.77 -8.75 -12.72
CA PRO A 193 -19.86 -8.59 -11.77
C PRO A 193 -19.94 -7.18 -11.16
N ASN A 194 -18.80 -6.63 -10.73
CA ASN A 194 -18.76 -5.40 -9.92
C ASN A 194 -17.83 -4.30 -10.48
N PHE A 195 -16.98 -4.63 -11.46
CA PHE A 195 -15.93 -3.76 -12.03
C PHE A 195 -16.03 -3.72 -13.56
N LYS A 196 -17.22 -3.42 -14.09
CA LYS A 196 -17.53 -3.45 -15.53
C LYS A 196 -16.55 -2.64 -16.40
N LYS A 197 -16.16 -1.45 -15.94
CA LYS A 197 -15.20 -0.59 -16.67
C LYS A 197 -13.86 -1.31 -16.85
N LEU A 198 -13.34 -1.91 -15.78
CA LEU A 198 -12.09 -2.66 -15.79
C LEU A 198 -12.19 -3.92 -16.67
N GLY A 199 -13.30 -4.65 -16.58
CA GLY A 199 -13.55 -5.80 -17.45
C GLY A 199 -13.65 -5.41 -18.93
N ASN A 200 -14.29 -4.28 -19.24
CA ASN A 200 -14.37 -3.77 -20.61
C ASN A 200 -13.00 -3.35 -21.16
N GLU A 201 -12.18 -2.67 -20.37
CA GLU A 201 -10.81 -2.32 -20.77
C GLU A 201 -9.99 -3.58 -21.07
N LEU A 202 -10.09 -4.62 -20.24
CA LEU A 202 -9.41 -5.89 -20.48
C LEU A 202 -9.92 -6.59 -21.76
N ASN A 203 -11.23 -6.58 -22.01
CA ASN A 203 -11.81 -7.10 -23.26
C ASN A 203 -11.30 -6.33 -24.50
N GLU A 204 -11.22 -5.00 -24.42
CA GLU A 204 -10.72 -4.14 -25.50
C GLU A 204 -9.25 -4.41 -25.81
N ILE A 205 -8.43 -4.64 -24.79
CA ILE A 205 -7.04 -5.08 -24.96
C ILE A 205 -7.03 -6.42 -25.70
N MET A 206 -7.79 -7.41 -25.22
CA MET A 206 -7.82 -8.74 -25.82
C MET A 206 -8.37 -8.80 -27.24
N ALA A 207 -9.30 -7.91 -27.60
CA ALA A 207 -9.81 -7.82 -28.96
C ALA A 207 -8.71 -7.54 -29.99
N LYS A 208 -7.60 -6.90 -29.59
CA LYS A 208 -6.45 -6.59 -30.48
C LYS A 208 -5.61 -7.82 -30.84
N ALA A 209 -5.71 -8.92 -30.07
CA ALA A 209 -5.07 -10.19 -30.42
C ALA A 209 -5.63 -10.77 -31.75
N GLY A 210 -6.88 -10.42 -32.08
CA GLY A 210 -7.60 -10.96 -33.23
C GLY A 210 -7.88 -12.46 -33.11
N ILE A 211 -8.41 -13.05 -34.19
CA ILE A 211 -8.78 -14.47 -34.25
C ILE A 211 -7.55 -15.39 -34.15
N GLU A 212 -6.38 -14.89 -34.57
CA GLU A 212 -5.11 -15.65 -34.59
C GLU A 212 -4.39 -15.66 -33.24
N GLY A 213 -4.92 -14.97 -32.23
CA GLY A 213 -4.35 -14.98 -30.87
C GLY A 213 -2.93 -14.44 -30.75
N LYS A 214 -2.65 -13.38 -31.51
CA LYS A 214 -1.32 -12.75 -31.57
C LYS A 214 -1.02 -11.96 -30.30
N LEU A 215 -0.45 -12.64 -29.30
CA LEU A 215 -0.16 -12.07 -27.98
C LEU A 215 0.76 -10.85 -28.05
N GLU A 216 1.67 -10.80 -29.02
CA GLU A 216 2.57 -9.67 -29.23
C GLU A 216 1.83 -8.36 -29.50
N LYS A 217 0.60 -8.43 -30.03
CA LYS A 217 -0.25 -7.25 -30.30
C LYS A 217 -0.91 -6.69 -29.05
N VAL A 218 -1.12 -7.51 -28.03
CA VAL A 218 -1.79 -7.10 -26.78
C VAL A 218 -0.79 -6.84 -25.66
N ALA A 219 0.39 -7.46 -25.74
CA ALA A 219 1.34 -7.52 -24.65
C ALA A 219 1.73 -6.16 -24.06
N PRO A 220 2.02 -5.09 -24.84
CA PRO A 220 2.37 -3.80 -24.24
C PRO A 220 1.25 -3.22 -23.36
N GLU A 221 -0.01 -3.36 -23.79
CA GLU A 221 -1.17 -2.86 -23.04
C GLU A 221 -1.53 -3.79 -21.88
N MET A 222 -1.38 -5.11 -22.07
CA MET A 222 -1.57 -6.09 -21.01
C MET A 222 -0.56 -5.91 -19.87
N ILE A 223 0.70 -5.62 -20.19
CA ILE A 223 1.74 -5.28 -19.19
C ILE A 223 1.33 -4.05 -18.40
N ARG A 224 0.85 -2.99 -19.08
CA ARG A 224 0.36 -1.78 -18.40
C ARG A 224 -0.84 -2.09 -17.50
N PHE A 225 -1.79 -2.87 -18.00
CA PHE A 225 -2.99 -3.25 -17.27
C PHE A 225 -2.66 -4.02 -15.99
N THR A 226 -1.85 -5.09 -16.11
CA THR A 226 -1.46 -6.00 -15.03
C THR A 226 -0.47 -5.40 -14.03
N SER A 227 0.30 -4.38 -14.41
CA SER A 227 1.22 -3.67 -13.50
C SER A 227 0.57 -2.52 -12.72
N GLY A 228 -0.57 -1.97 -13.20
CA GLY A 228 -1.18 -0.76 -12.62
C GLY A 228 -2.70 -0.80 -12.56
N THR A 229 -3.38 -0.71 -13.71
CA THR A 229 -4.82 -0.41 -13.80
C THR A 229 -5.69 -1.25 -12.86
N TRP A 230 -5.49 -2.57 -12.84
CA TRP A 230 -6.31 -3.45 -11.99
C TRP A 230 -6.05 -3.25 -10.49
N ARG A 231 -4.83 -2.87 -10.09
CA ARG A 231 -4.51 -2.61 -8.67
C ARG A 231 -5.29 -1.41 -8.16
N ASP A 232 -5.38 -0.36 -8.96
CA ASP A 232 -6.08 0.86 -8.57
C ASP A 232 -7.61 0.70 -8.59
N GLU A 233 -8.13 0.01 -9.59
CA GLU A 233 -9.58 -0.08 -9.86
C GLU A 233 -10.25 -1.31 -9.22
N TYR A 234 -9.50 -2.37 -8.89
CA TYR A 234 -10.02 -3.59 -8.24
C TYR A 234 -9.49 -3.79 -6.82
N ILE A 235 -8.17 -3.75 -6.60
CA ILE A 235 -7.60 -4.08 -5.29
C ILE A 235 -8.00 -3.06 -4.23
N ASN A 236 -7.87 -1.76 -4.50
CA ASN A 236 -8.22 -0.70 -3.53
C ASN A 236 -9.67 -0.82 -2.99
N PRO A 237 -10.71 -0.85 -3.84
CA PRO A 237 -12.09 -0.99 -3.36
C PRO A 237 -12.37 -2.34 -2.69
N THR A 238 -11.81 -3.44 -3.20
CA THR A 238 -12.04 -4.79 -2.62
C THR A 238 -11.38 -4.92 -1.24
N LEU A 239 -10.16 -4.41 -1.09
CA LEU A 239 -9.45 -4.36 0.19
C LEU A 239 -10.19 -3.47 1.20
N ALA A 240 -10.65 -2.29 0.79
CA ALA A 240 -11.44 -1.41 1.63
C ALA A 240 -12.72 -2.10 2.14
N GLU A 241 -13.45 -2.80 1.27
CA GLU A 241 -14.64 -3.56 1.66
C GLU A 241 -14.32 -4.70 2.62
N LYS A 242 -13.24 -5.47 2.36
CA LYS A 242 -12.79 -6.54 3.25
C LYS A 242 -12.46 -6.02 4.64
N ILE A 243 -11.70 -4.93 4.73
CA ILE A 243 -11.36 -4.28 6.02
C ILE A 243 -12.62 -3.76 6.70
N ALA A 244 -13.52 -3.08 5.99
CA ALA A 244 -14.74 -2.53 6.56
C ALA A 244 -15.64 -3.62 7.17
N LYS A 245 -15.77 -4.76 6.47
CA LYS A 245 -16.49 -5.94 6.97
C LYS A 245 -15.85 -6.47 8.25
N HIS A 246 -14.55 -6.74 8.23
CA HIS A 246 -13.86 -7.27 9.40
C HIS A 246 -13.84 -6.29 10.58
N ALA A 247 -13.74 -4.99 10.32
CA ALA A 247 -13.84 -3.92 11.32
C ALA A 247 -15.23 -3.82 11.96
N THR A 248 -16.27 -4.31 11.28
CA THR A 248 -17.62 -4.38 11.83
C THR A 248 -17.78 -5.62 12.69
N GLU A 249 -17.24 -6.75 12.24
CA GLU A 249 -17.29 -8.04 12.95
C GLU A 249 -16.38 -8.05 14.19
N ASN A 250 -15.31 -7.26 14.18
CA ASN A 250 -14.29 -7.19 15.22
C ASN A 250 -14.13 -5.75 15.73
N GLU A 251 -15.19 -5.19 16.31
CA GLU A 251 -15.29 -3.76 16.66
C GLU A 251 -14.20 -3.25 17.63
N ASN A 252 -13.53 -4.15 18.35
CA ASN A 252 -12.50 -3.83 19.35
C ASN A 252 -11.06 -4.12 18.88
N ASN A 253 -10.90 -4.65 17.66
CA ASN A 253 -9.58 -5.02 17.15
C ASN A 253 -8.86 -3.80 16.54
N THR A 254 -7.53 -3.81 16.54
CA THR A 254 -6.77 -2.84 15.75
C THR A 254 -6.22 -3.52 14.52
N PHE A 255 -6.37 -2.86 13.39
CA PHE A 255 -6.00 -3.33 12.06
C PHE A 255 -4.76 -2.55 11.63
N VAL A 256 -3.70 -3.26 11.23
CA VAL A 256 -2.54 -2.66 10.57
C VAL A 256 -2.48 -3.21 9.16
N VAL A 257 -2.51 -2.33 8.18
CA VAL A 257 -2.62 -2.67 6.77
C VAL A 257 -1.35 -2.24 6.06
N SER A 258 -0.56 -3.22 5.62
CA SER A 258 0.60 -2.99 4.76
C SER A 258 0.16 -3.07 3.30
N ILE A 259 0.31 -1.95 2.61
CA ILE A 259 -0.01 -1.78 1.19
C ILE A 259 1.17 -1.10 0.49
N GLY A 260 1.37 -1.40 -0.79
CA GLY A 260 2.38 -0.73 -1.62
C GLY A 260 2.04 0.73 -1.89
N ASP A 261 3.06 1.52 -2.27
CA ASP A 261 2.93 2.96 -2.58
C ASP A 261 1.83 3.27 -3.61
N ALA A 262 1.57 2.33 -4.53
CA ALA A 262 0.53 2.46 -5.56
C ALA A 262 -0.86 2.69 -4.94
N HIS A 263 -1.15 2.01 -3.83
CA HIS A 263 -2.45 2.03 -3.15
C HIS A 263 -2.69 3.28 -2.29
N LEU A 264 -1.66 4.13 -2.10
CA LEU A 264 -1.71 5.33 -1.26
C LEU A 264 -1.94 6.63 -2.03
N ASN A 265 -1.76 6.63 -3.35
CA ASN A 265 -1.71 7.85 -4.16
C ASN A 265 -2.75 7.88 -5.29
N ILE A 266 -2.93 6.79 -6.04
CA ILE A 266 -3.88 6.74 -7.17
C ILE A 266 -5.10 5.93 -6.73
N ASN A 267 -6.30 6.52 -6.79
CA ASN A 267 -7.55 5.92 -6.31
C ASN A 267 -7.43 5.29 -4.91
N PRO A 268 -6.99 6.05 -3.90
CA PRO A 268 -6.50 5.51 -2.64
C PRO A 268 -7.50 4.62 -1.90
N MET A 269 -7.02 3.49 -1.37
CA MET A 269 -7.86 2.57 -0.58
C MET A 269 -8.50 3.26 0.62
N GLN A 270 -7.81 4.20 1.26
CA GLN A 270 -8.33 4.95 2.42
C GLN A 270 -9.59 5.77 2.11
N GLU A 271 -9.75 6.27 0.87
CA GLU A 271 -10.96 6.98 0.44
C GLU A 271 -12.15 6.02 0.32
N TYR A 272 -11.94 4.87 -0.32
CA TYR A 272 -12.96 3.81 -0.42
C TYR A 272 -13.37 3.32 0.97
N LEU A 273 -12.39 3.08 1.84
CA LEU A 273 -12.64 2.62 3.21
C LEU A 273 -13.47 3.64 4.00
N ASN A 274 -13.18 4.93 3.84
CA ASN A 274 -13.95 5.97 4.50
C ASN A 274 -15.42 6.01 4.01
N LYS A 275 -15.67 5.87 2.69
CA LYS A 275 -17.03 5.74 2.13
C LYS A 275 -17.77 4.49 2.65
N MET A 276 -17.04 3.41 2.88
CA MET A 276 -17.60 2.17 3.44
C MET A 276 -18.05 2.32 4.91
N ARG A 277 -17.63 3.38 5.62
CA ARG A 277 -18.00 3.64 7.02
C ARG A 277 -19.52 3.72 7.20
N GLU A 278 -20.25 4.37 6.29
CA GLU A 278 -21.71 4.48 6.38
C GLU A 278 -22.40 3.13 6.16
N LYS A 279 -21.93 2.37 5.16
CA LYS A 279 -22.47 1.05 4.79
C LYS A 279 -22.29 0.03 5.90
N PHE A 280 -21.08 -0.03 6.48
CA PHE A 280 -20.69 -1.07 7.45
C PHE A 280 -20.79 -0.61 8.91
N LYS A 281 -20.89 0.70 9.17
CA LYS A 281 -21.05 1.29 10.52
C LYS A 281 -19.92 0.96 11.50
N PHE A 282 -18.71 0.71 11.01
CA PHE A 282 -17.54 0.50 11.88
C PHE A 282 -17.07 1.82 12.52
N LYS A 283 -16.56 1.72 13.75
CA LYS A 283 -16.18 2.88 14.58
C LYS A 283 -14.68 3.20 14.58
N HIS A 284 -13.87 2.36 13.94
CA HIS A 284 -12.42 2.50 13.91
C HIS A 284 -11.98 3.87 13.38
N GLN A 285 -10.98 4.46 14.02
CA GLN A 285 -10.29 5.63 13.48
C GLN A 285 -9.39 5.18 12.32
N ILE A 286 -9.51 5.83 11.16
CA ILE A 286 -8.66 5.53 9.99
C ILE A 286 -7.48 6.48 10.04
N ILE A 287 -6.27 5.95 10.11
CA ILE A 287 -5.04 6.73 10.18
C ILE A 287 -4.08 6.15 9.16
N PHE A 288 -3.42 7.00 8.38
CA PHE A 288 -2.52 6.53 7.33
C PHE A 288 -1.32 7.43 7.16
N THR A 289 -0.27 6.89 6.56
CA THR A 289 0.97 7.61 6.27
C THR A 289 1.51 7.17 4.91
N ARG A 290 2.13 8.13 4.21
CA ARG A 290 2.88 7.88 2.98
C ARG A 290 4.38 7.76 3.23
N ASP A 291 4.81 7.90 4.50
CA ASP A 291 6.21 7.66 4.85
C ASP A 291 6.47 6.16 4.88
N LYS A 292 7.58 5.71 4.28
CA LYS A 292 8.06 4.34 4.39
C LYS A 292 8.64 4.06 5.79
N THR A 293 9.03 5.11 6.50
CA THR A 293 9.57 5.03 7.85
C THR A 293 8.83 6.03 8.76
N PRO A 294 7.52 5.84 9.01
CA PRO A 294 6.77 6.79 9.79
C PRO A 294 7.37 6.93 11.19
N THR A 295 7.83 8.13 11.51
CA THR A 295 8.35 8.46 12.83
C THR A 295 7.19 8.84 13.74
N PHE A 296 7.14 8.23 14.94
CA PHE A 296 6.24 8.67 15.98
C PHE A 296 6.93 9.78 16.81
N PRO A 297 6.28 10.94 17.03
CA PRO A 297 6.93 12.14 17.55
C PRO A 297 7.34 12.12 19.04
N ASP A 298 7.65 10.96 19.62
CA ASP A 298 8.25 10.84 20.96
C ASP A 298 9.43 9.84 21.08
N TYR A 299 9.85 9.20 19.99
CA TYR A 299 10.99 8.26 20.00
C TYR A 299 12.35 8.85 19.58
N MET A 300 12.46 10.18 19.50
CA MET A 300 13.74 10.90 19.28
C MET A 300 14.52 11.18 20.58
N LYS A 301 14.35 10.38 21.65
CA LYS A 301 15.21 10.46 22.84
C LYS A 301 15.63 9.09 23.35
N GLY A 302 16.71 8.59 22.76
CA GLY A 302 17.51 7.47 23.30
C GLY A 302 18.98 7.50 22.90
N GLY A 303 19.45 8.57 22.26
CA GLY A 303 20.87 8.78 22.01
C GLY A 303 21.58 9.04 23.34
N LYS A 304 22.25 8.03 23.88
CA LYS A 304 23.24 8.18 24.95
C LYS A 304 24.20 9.32 24.56
N LYS A 305 24.11 10.46 25.24
CA LYS A 305 25.25 11.35 25.38
C LYS A 305 26.16 10.69 26.41
N ASN A 306 27.14 9.91 25.95
CA ASN A 306 28.28 9.59 26.78
C ASN A 306 29.07 10.91 26.96
N ARG A 307 29.05 11.42 28.19
CA ARG A 307 30.19 12.15 28.75
C ARG A 307 31.14 11.13 29.33
#